data_AF-A0A7V2XMA0-F1
#
_entry.id   AF-A0A7V2XMA0-F1
#
_cell.length_a   1.000
_cell.length_b   1.000
_cell.length_c   1.000
_cell.angle_alpha   90.00
_cell.angle_beta   90.00
_cell.angle_gamma   90.00
#
_symmetry.space_group_name_H-M   'P 1'
#
loop_
_entity.id
_entity.type
_entity.pdbx_description
1 polymer ?
#
loop_
_entity_poly.entity_id
_entity_poly.type
_entity_poly.pdbx_seq_one_letter_code
_entity_poly.pdbx_strand_id
1 'polypeptide(L)'
;MTERRNRFGRAVVGTLAAALVALLVACSSGLEGTYEDPMGLTRYTFQSNGKVLMTMMGTEVEMTYEKEGDKIKVGTPEGRVVMTLLEDGSIQGPMGVKLTRKQP
;
A
#
# COMPACT_ATOMS: atom_id res chain seq x y z
N MET A 1 -59.20 -21.95 -34.81
CA MET A 1 -58.21 -22.90 -34.26
C MET A 1 -56.88 -22.18 -34.20
N THR A 2 -56.14 -22.00 -33.11
CA THR A 2 -56.09 -22.59 -31.76
C THR A 2 -55.13 -21.68 -30.98
N GLU A 3 -55.58 -20.97 -29.94
CA GLU A 3 -55.45 -21.34 -28.52
C GLU A 3 -54.02 -21.52 -27.94
N ARG A 4 -53.81 -20.76 -26.86
CA ARG A 4 -53.19 -21.10 -25.56
C ARG A 4 -51.66 -21.28 -25.41
N ARG A 5 -51.14 -20.41 -24.52
CA ARG A 5 -50.32 -20.67 -23.32
C ARG A 5 -49.54 -21.99 -23.32
N ASN A 6 -48.21 -21.92 -23.13
CA ASN A 6 -47.37 -22.94 -22.49
C ASN A 6 -45.94 -22.38 -22.35
N ARG A 7 -45.07 -22.69 -21.39
CA ARG A 7 -45.05 -23.48 -20.14
C ARG A 7 -43.67 -23.12 -19.54
N PHE A 8 -43.59 -22.69 -18.29
CA PHE A 8 -43.08 -23.54 -17.21
C PHE A 8 -42.04 -24.60 -17.63
N GLY A 9 -40.81 -24.42 -17.14
CA GLY A 9 -39.99 -25.54 -16.68
C GLY A 9 -38.99 -26.09 -17.70
N ARG A 10 -37.75 -25.59 -17.59
CA ARG A 10 -36.43 -26.27 -17.75
C ARG A 10 -35.43 -25.19 -18.20
N ALA A 11 -34.40 -24.79 -17.46
CA ALA A 11 -33.71 -25.47 -16.40
C ALA A 11 -33.15 -24.44 -15.41
N VAL A 12 -33.50 -24.61 -14.15
CA VAL A 12 -32.76 -24.09 -12.99
C VAL A 12 -31.46 -24.90 -12.91
N VAL A 13 -30.50 -24.69 -13.82
CA VAL A 13 -29.15 -25.28 -13.75
C VAL A 13 -28.21 -24.37 -14.55
N GLY A 14 -27.33 -23.64 -13.86
CA GLY A 14 -26.45 -22.64 -14.46
C GLY A 14 -26.14 -21.44 -13.57
N THR A 15 -26.55 -21.51 -12.30
CA THR A 15 -25.75 -21.26 -11.10
C THR A 15 -24.54 -20.32 -11.25
N LEU A 16 -24.68 -19.12 -10.66
CA LEU A 16 -23.61 -18.36 -10.00
C LEU A 16 -22.29 -18.15 -10.80
N ALA A 17 -22.23 -17.18 -11.72
CA ALA A 17 -20.94 -16.74 -12.26
C ALA A 17 -20.87 -15.24 -12.60
N ALA A 18 -21.73 -14.40 -12.01
CA ALA A 18 -21.82 -12.98 -12.35
C ALA A 18 -21.49 -12.02 -11.19
N ALA A 19 -20.79 -12.47 -10.15
CA ALA A 19 -20.56 -11.69 -8.91
C ALA A 19 -19.09 -11.58 -8.45
N LEU A 20 -18.08 -11.86 -9.29
CA LEU A 20 -16.70 -12.02 -8.82
C LEU A 20 -15.64 -11.07 -9.44
N VAL A 21 -15.99 -9.86 -9.90
CA VAL A 21 -15.05 -9.01 -10.67
C VAL A 21 -14.85 -7.58 -10.13
N ALA A 22 -15.31 -7.22 -8.93
CA ALA A 22 -15.21 -5.81 -8.48
C ALA A 22 -14.66 -5.58 -7.05
N LEU A 23 -13.78 -6.44 -6.53
CA LEU A 23 -13.22 -6.29 -5.16
C LEU A 23 -11.75 -5.89 -5.08
N LEU A 24 -11.07 -5.58 -6.19
CA LEU A 24 -9.73 -4.98 -6.14
C LEU A 24 -9.83 -3.46 -5.95
N VAL A 25 -10.52 -3.02 -4.90
CA VAL A 25 -10.15 -1.75 -4.26
C VAL A 25 -8.80 -2.06 -3.63
N ALA A 26 -7.73 -1.84 -4.40
CA ALA A 26 -6.40 -1.70 -3.85
C ALA A 26 -6.45 -0.44 -2.97
N CYS A 27 -6.95 -0.63 -1.74
CA CYS A 27 -6.88 0.34 -0.67
C CYS A 27 -5.40 0.40 -0.32
N SER A 28 -4.64 1.12 -1.14
CA SER A 28 -3.30 1.57 -0.81
C SER A 28 -3.50 2.57 0.32
N SER A 29 -3.69 2.04 1.54
CA SER A 29 -3.58 2.84 2.74
C SER A 29 -2.13 3.29 2.79
N GLY A 30 -1.91 4.52 2.33
CA GLY A 30 -0.63 5.19 2.38
C GLY A 30 -0.06 5.15 3.79
N LEU A 31 1.26 5.25 3.89
CA LEU A 31 1.94 5.38 5.15
C LEU A 31 1.89 6.84 5.61
N GLU A 32 1.64 7.05 6.89
CA GLU A 32 1.67 8.37 7.51
C GLU A 32 2.44 8.34 8.81
N GLY A 33 3.27 9.35 8.99
CA GLY A 33 4.02 9.59 10.21
C GLY A 33 5.51 9.75 9.98
N THR A 34 6.20 10.08 11.08
CA THR A 34 7.63 10.37 11.07
C THR A 34 8.41 9.21 11.65
N TYR A 35 9.46 8.77 10.95
CA TYR A 35 10.32 7.65 11.30
C TYR A 35 11.76 8.13 11.36
N GLU A 36 12.50 7.67 12.36
CA GLU A 36 13.86 8.18 12.61
C GLU A 36 14.79 7.03 12.96
N ASP A 37 16.04 7.10 12.48
CA ASP A 37 17.08 6.15 12.89
C ASP A 37 17.43 6.30 14.38
N PRO A 38 18.10 5.32 15.00
CA PRO A 38 18.40 5.36 16.43
C PRO A 38 19.31 6.52 16.84
N MET A 39 20.09 7.07 15.90
CA MET A 39 21.03 8.16 16.13
C MET A 39 20.41 9.54 15.90
N GLY A 40 19.19 9.62 15.37
CA GLY A 40 18.54 10.88 15.01
C GLY A 40 19.15 11.58 13.79
N LEU A 41 19.96 10.88 12.99
CA LEU A 41 20.68 11.49 11.86
C LEU A 41 19.81 11.58 10.60
N THR A 42 18.95 10.59 10.43
CA THR A 42 18.07 10.43 9.28
C THR A 42 16.62 10.30 9.74
N ARG A 43 15.75 11.12 9.15
CA ARG A 43 14.32 11.13 9.38
C ARG A 43 13.57 10.96 8.06
N TYR A 44 12.50 10.19 8.09
CA TYR A 44 11.56 10.01 7.00
C TYR A 44 10.16 10.39 7.45
N THR A 45 9.57 11.39 6.82
CA THR A 45 8.18 11.81 7.07
C THR A 45 7.33 11.37 5.91
N PHE A 46 6.55 10.31 6.11
CA PHE A 46 5.63 9.78 5.10
C PHE A 46 4.30 10.51 5.14
N GLN A 47 3.79 10.82 3.95
CA GLN A 47 2.47 11.39 3.74
C GLN A 47 1.59 10.35 3.04
N SER A 48 0.31 10.30 3.41
CA SER A 48 -0.65 9.33 2.84
C SER A 48 -0.90 9.51 1.33
N ASN A 49 -0.46 10.63 0.75
CA ASN A 49 -0.53 10.95 -0.69
C ASN A 49 0.59 10.31 -1.56
N GLY A 50 1.45 9.47 -0.98
CA GLY A 50 2.57 8.85 -1.71
C GLY A 50 3.86 9.67 -1.76
N LYS A 51 3.96 10.74 -0.96
CA LYS A 51 5.19 11.52 -0.78
C LYS A 51 5.92 11.17 0.51
N VAL A 52 7.24 11.24 0.48
CA VAL A 52 8.09 11.11 1.66
C VAL A 52 9.14 12.21 1.68
N LEU A 53 9.28 12.89 2.80
CA LEU A 53 10.35 13.85 3.04
C LEU A 53 11.45 13.16 3.81
N MET A 54 12.65 13.08 3.22
CA MET A 54 13.85 12.60 3.91
C MET A 54 14.65 13.79 4.41
N THR A 55 14.89 13.86 5.72
CA THR A 55 15.80 14.81 6.33
C THR A 55 17.07 14.07 6.75
N MET A 56 18.23 14.50 6.25
CA MET A 56 19.52 13.93 6.63
C MET A 56 20.48 15.06 6.98
N MET A 57 20.95 15.09 8.23
CA MET A 57 21.83 16.15 8.75
C MET A 57 21.37 17.59 8.41
N GLY A 58 20.06 17.84 8.51
CA GLY A 58 19.46 19.16 8.23
C GLY A 58 19.21 19.48 6.74
N THR A 59 19.56 18.58 5.82
CA THR A 59 19.17 18.69 4.41
C THR A 59 17.89 17.92 4.17
N GLU A 60 16.93 18.51 3.45
CA GLU A 60 15.64 17.90 3.13
C GLU A 60 15.52 17.56 1.65
N VAL A 61 15.03 16.35 1.36
CA VAL A 61 14.76 15.87 0.00
C VAL A 61 13.37 15.26 -0.04
N GLU A 62 12.48 15.83 -0.86
CA GLU A 62 11.17 15.25 -1.13
C GLU A 62 11.30 14.17 -2.21
N MET A 63 10.70 13.00 -1.95
CA MET A 63 10.70 11.84 -2.82
C MET A 63 9.28 11.24 -2.90
N THR A 64 9.08 10.36 -3.87
CA THR A 64 7.86 9.54 -3.96
C THR A 64 8.08 8.18 -3.34
N TYR A 65 7.03 7.60 -2.76
CA TYR A 65 7.04 6.20 -2.35
C TYR A 65 5.79 5.46 -2.79
N GLU A 66 5.92 4.15 -2.89
CA GLU A 66 4.82 3.21 -3.11
C GLU A 66 4.82 2.19 -1.98
N LYS A 67 3.64 1.89 -1.44
CA LYS A 67 3.46 0.85 -0.41
C LYS A 67 2.70 -0.34 -1.00
N GLU A 68 3.32 -1.52 -0.92
CA GLU A 68 2.79 -2.79 -1.37
C GLU A 68 2.85 -3.79 -0.20
N GLY A 69 1.74 -3.94 0.52
CA GLY A 69 1.71 -4.75 1.73
C GLY A 69 2.64 -4.18 2.81
N ASP A 70 3.65 -4.96 3.19
CA ASP A 70 4.72 -4.60 4.13
C ASP A 70 5.92 -3.93 3.44
N LYS A 71 5.97 -3.87 2.11
CA LYS A 71 7.09 -3.26 1.38
C LYS A 71 6.82 -1.80 1.07
N ILE A 72 7.84 -0.98 1.29
CA ILE A 72 7.83 0.45 0.97
C ILE A 72 8.95 0.69 -0.05
N LYS A 73 8.60 1.08 -1.26
CA LYS A 73 9.53 1.41 -2.34
C LYS A 73 9.69 2.92 -2.40
N VAL A 74 10.84 3.44 -1.99
CA VAL A 74 11.15 4.87 -2.06
C VAL A 74 11.95 5.14 -3.33
N GLY A 75 11.50 6.11 -4.13
CA GLY A 75 12.23 6.58 -5.32
C GLY A 75 13.34 7.53 -4.92
N THR A 76 14.58 7.19 -5.25
CA THR A 76 15.77 8.01 -5.03
C THR A 76 16.39 8.38 -6.38
N PRO A 77 17.30 9.38 -6.44
CA PRO A 77 18.04 9.69 -7.68
C PRO A 77 18.82 8.50 -8.25
N GLU A 78 19.21 7.55 -7.40
CA GLU A 78 19.99 6.37 -7.77
C GLU A 78 19.13 5.14 -8.14
N GLY A 79 17.80 5.24 -8.00
CA GLY A 79 16.88 4.15 -8.32
C GLY A 79 15.74 4.01 -7.32
N ARG A 80 15.40 2.78 -6.94
CA ARG A 80 14.40 2.51 -5.90
C ARG A 80 15.03 1.76 -4.74
N VAL A 81 14.80 2.27 -3.54
CA VAL A 81 15.17 1.59 -2.30
C VAL A 81 13.93 0.88 -1.76
N VAL A 82 14.09 -0.40 -1.42
CA VAL A 82 13.03 -1.19 -0.79
C VAL A 82 13.27 -1.25 0.71
N MET A 83 12.27 -0.84 1.47
CA MET A 83 12.21 -0.95 2.93
C MET A 83 11.06 -1.87 3.32
N THR A 84 11.07 -2.36 4.56
CA THR A 84 10.03 -3.23 5.09
C THR A 84 9.40 -2.60 6.33
N LEU A 85 8.07 -2.44 6.34
CA LEU A 85 7.28 -2.10 7.51
C LEU A 85 7.12 -3.36 8.37
N LEU A 86 7.63 -3.32 9.60
CA LEU A 86 7.55 -4.43 10.54
C LEU A 86 6.22 -4.42 11.31
N GLU A 87 5.90 -5.55 11.94
CA GLU A 87 4.66 -5.71 12.73
C GLU A 87 4.59 -4.76 13.94
N ASP A 88 5.74 -4.36 14.49
CA ASP A 88 5.84 -3.37 15.58
C ASP A 88 5.62 -1.92 15.10
N GLY A 89 5.34 -1.74 13.81
CA GLY A 89 5.12 -0.44 13.17
C GLY A 89 6.40 0.33 12.88
N SER A 90 7.59 -0.23 13.10
CA SER A 90 8.87 0.34 12.67
C SER A 90 9.21 -0.01 11.22
N ILE A 91 10.20 0.65 10.63
CA ILE A 91 10.64 0.39 9.25
C ILE A 91 12.06 -0.14 9.27
N GLN A 92 12.31 -1.26 8.61
CA GLN A 92 13.65 -1.76 8.33
C GLN A 92 14.09 -1.34 6.94
N GLY A 93 15.15 -0.55 6.88
CA GLY A 93 15.83 -0.15 5.65
C GLY A 93 16.91 -1.15 5.21
N PRO A 94 17.60 -0.84 4.12
CA PRO A 94 18.77 -1.60 3.67
C PRO A 94 19.84 -1.72 4.77
N MET A 95 20.67 -2.75 4.67
CA MET A 95 21.78 -3.01 5.62
C MET A 95 21.33 -3.20 7.08
N GLY A 96 20.04 -3.45 7.33
CA GLY A 96 19.50 -3.73 8.65
C GLY A 96 19.18 -2.49 9.50
N VAL A 97 19.30 -1.28 8.94
CA VAL A 97 18.95 -0.03 9.65
C VAL A 97 17.48 -0.07 10.07
N LYS A 98 17.20 0.22 11.34
CA LYS A 98 15.84 0.24 11.89
C LYS A 98 15.40 1.67 12.19
N LEU A 99 14.33 2.13 11.54
CA LEU A 99 13.72 3.43 11.75
C LEU A 99 12.49 3.28 12.65
N THR A 100 12.44 4.04 13.72
CA THR A 100 11.34 3.95 14.71
C THR A 100 10.40 5.12 14.54
N ARG A 101 9.09 4.87 14.64
CA ARG A 101 8.06 5.90 14.57
C ARG A 101 8.22 6.87 15.74
N LYS A 102 8.32 8.17 15.46
CA LYS A 102 8.47 9.24 16.45
C LYS A 102 7.16 10.00 16.70
N GLN A 103 6.37 10.22 15.66
CA GLN A 103 5.12 10.97 15.74
C GLN A 103 4.07 10.36 14.82
N PRO A 104 2.79 10.32 15.28
CA PRO A 104 1.70 9.80 14.49
C PRO A 104 1.34 10.66 13.29
#